data_AF-A0A0L0SVD4-F1
#
_entry.id   AF-A0A0L0SVD4-F1
#
_cell.length_a   1.000
_cell.length_b   1.000
_cell.length_c   1.000
_cell.angle_alpha   90.00
_cell.angle_beta   90.00
_cell.angle_gamma   90.00
#
_symmetry.space_group_name_H-M   'P 1'
#
loop_
_entity.id
_entity.type
_entity.pdbx_description
1 polymer ?
#
loop_
_entity_poly.entity_id
_entity_poly.type
_entity_poly.pdbx_seq_one_letter_code
_entity_poly.pdbx_strand_id
1 'polypeptide(L)'
;MAAATPATPSSSPARVRRVAVIGSGLAGLTTAYLLSHPDTANGRFDVTLYESAPTYGMSAGDLEVPCGCQRCAATSPPKSTPATATTLAPDHVQERIDSPLRLFSEGYYPTLLQLYRHLQVPIAPVNFTFSLSTLTDKGAIDPATIVTTDIVRLTASLSLLLPTALIRPWSQRNMFTLMRDKLRMSRAAAHLRATRQLHTVRGTLREYVAQHGYSRAYVDDLLVPTLAVAMSATRDQVLDMPARAVLDWNARIPVRNTALTVPCGVAAVCERLTRFLTAEQKRFGESVRGVRYRRESAIYEVETARDTQTYDLVVLATPAHITARLVADCGAPHANDLASVLAHFGYDPVRVVVHTDTRAVLPADAAHVRGVVVSSNTTETMANDPRQRIARAACTLPGCSCKRPTALVPIDPKIGPRRMDVPGACAHARC
;
A
#
# COMPACT_ATOMS: atom_id res chain seq x y z
N MET A 1 33.26 -54.77 36.07
CA MET A 1 33.07 -53.39 35.56
C MET A 1 31.71 -53.34 34.90
N ALA A 2 30.70 -52.79 35.59
CA ALA A 2 29.37 -52.61 35.02
C ALA A 2 29.34 -51.29 34.23
N ALA A 3 28.95 -51.36 32.96
CA ALA A 3 28.86 -50.21 32.07
C ALA A 3 27.67 -49.33 32.47
N ALA A 4 27.93 -48.04 32.69
CA ALA A 4 26.91 -47.04 32.96
C ALA A 4 26.17 -46.69 31.66
N THR A 5 24.84 -46.86 31.67
CA THR A 5 23.93 -46.41 30.61
C THR A 5 23.88 -44.88 30.59
N PRO A 6 23.95 -44.21 29.41
CA PRO A 6 23.83 -42.76 29.36
C PRO A 6 22.40 -42.32 29.66
N ALA A 7 22.25 -41.40 30.61
CA ALA A 7 20.97 -40.81 30.97
C ALA A 7 20.43 -39.96 29.80
N THR A 8 19.24 -40.30 29.31
CA THR A 8 18.47 -39.50 28.36
C THR A 8 18.06 -38.18 29.02
N PRO A 9 18.28 -37.00 28.39
CA PRO A 9 17.87 -35.74 28.97
C PRO A 9 16.34 -35.67 28.99
N SER A 10 15.74 -35.55 30.19
CA SER A 10 14.32 -35.30 30.34
C SER A 10 13.99 -33.86 29.90
N SER A 11 13.56 -33.66 28.65
CA SER A 11 13.00 -32.38 28.24
C SER A 11 11.57 -32.26 28.77
N SER A 12 11.37 -31.49 29.84
CA SER A 12 10.03 -31.02 30.20
C SER A 12 9.39 -30.33 28.98
N PRO A 13 8.11 -30.58 28.67
CA PRO A 13 7.46 -29.94 27.53
C PRO A 13 7.52 -28.43 27.70
N ALA A 14 8.07 -27.73 26.71
CA ALA A 14 8.21 -26.28 26.75
C ALA A 14 6.83 -25.63 26.94
N ARG A 15 6.68 -24.80 27.98
CA ARG A 15 5.43 -24.09 28.29
C ARG A 15 4.96 -23.27 27.08
N VAL A 16 3.68 -23.42 26.72
CA VAL A 16 3.02 -22.58 25.71
C VAL A 16 2.89 -21.16 26.25
N ARG A 17 3.39 -20.17 25.48
CA ARG A 17 3.31 -18.74 25.83
C ARG A 17 2.13 -18.10 25.13
N ARG A 18 1.32 -17.33 25.87
CA ARG A 18 0.22 -16.53 25.31
C ARG A 18 0.78 -15.24 24.72
N VAL A 19 0.44 -14.93 23.47
CA VAL A 19 0.94 -13.77 22.74
C VAL A 19 -0.23 -12.96 22.17
N ALA A 20 -0.31 -11.68 22.52
CA ALA A 20 -1.20 -10.74 21.84
C ALA A 20 -0.49 -10.07 20.67
N VAL A 21 -1.11 -10.07 19.49
CA VAL A 21 -0.67 -9.29 18.33
C VAL A 21 -1.69 -8.19 18.10
N ILE A 22 -1.30 -6.93 18.25
CA ILE A 22 -2.19 -5.77 18.18
C ILE A 22 -2.02 -5.09 16.83
N GLY A 23 -3.06 -5.13 16.01
CA GLY A 23 -3.11 -4.58 14.65
C GLY A 23 -2.99 -5.68 13.59
N SER A 24 -3.92 -5.70 12.64
CA SER A 24 -3.99 -6.70 11.57
C SER A 24 -3.64 -6.12 10.19
N GLY A 25 -2.69 -5.19 10.17
CA GLY A 25 -1.93 -4.88 8.96
C GLY A 25 -1.01 -6.05 8.57
N LEU A 26 -0.36 -5.97 7.41
CA LEU A 26 0.51 -7.04 6.89
C LEU A 26 1.58 -7.50 7.90
N ALA A 27 2.17 -6.57 8.67
CA ALA A 27 3.16 -6.89 9.69
C ALA A 27 2.58 -7.75 10.83
N GLY A 28 1.41 -7.36 11.36
CA GLY A 28 0.73 -8.11 12.43
C GLY A 28 0.23 -9.45 11.94
N LEU A 29 -0.38 -9.51 10.75
CA LEU A 29 -0.82 -10.76 10.13
C LEU A 29 0.34 -11.73 9.88
N THR A 30 1.48 -11.23 9.39
CA THR A 30 2.68 -12.05 9.19
C THR A 30 3.26 -12.53 10.52
N THR A 31 3.26 -11.69 11.55
CA THR A 31 3.69 -12.08 12.89
C THR A 31 2.78 -13.19 13.45
N ALA A 32 1.47 -13.00 13.37
CA ALA A 32 0.50 -13.99 13.82
C ALA A 32 0.64 -15.31 13.06
N TYR A 33 0.86 -15.26 11.74
CA TYR A 33 1.16 -16.43 10.91
C TYR A 33 2.40 -17.17 11.42
N LEU A 34 3.53 -16.49 11.58
CA LEU A 34 4.79 -17.12 12.01
C LEU A 34 4.72 -17.67 13.44
N LEU A 35 3.95 -17.06 14.33
CA LEU A 35 3.78 -17.55 15.70
C LEU A 35 2.76 -18.68 15.83
N SER A 36 1.82 -18.82 14.88
CA SER A 36 0.82 -19.89 14.88
C SER A 36 1.14 -21.04 13.93
N HIS A 37 2.08 -20.87 13.00
CA HIS A 37 2.43 -21.90 12.03
C HIS A 37 3.07 -23.12 12.72
N PRO A 38 2.60 -24.35 12.42
CA PRO A 38 3.11 -25.56 13.05
C PRO A 38 4.64 -25.71 12.96
N ASP A 39 5.20 -25.49 11.77
CA ASP A 39 6.64 -25.66 11.49
C ASP A 39 7.57 -24.65 12.18
N THR A 40 7.08 -23.45 12.51
CA THR A 40 7.92 -22.40 13.11
C THR A 40 7.69 -22.29 14.61
N ALA A 41 6.45 -22.45 15.05
CA ALA A 41 6.08 -22.32 16.44
C ALA A 41 6.35 -23.61 17.24
N ASN A 42 6.29 -24.78 16.60
CA ASN A 42 6.25 -26.09 17.27
C ASN A 42 5.22 -26.13 18.42
N GLY A 43 4.07 -25.45 18.26
CA GLY A 43 3.03 -25.34 19.29
C GLY A 43 3.41 -24.55 20.54
N ARG A 44 4.48 -23.74 20.51
CA ARG A 44 4.97 -22.99 21.68
C ARG A 44 4.20 -21.70 21.97
N PHE A 45 3.32 -21.26 21.08
CA PHE A 45 2.61 -19.99 21.22
C PHE A 45 1.11 -20.16 21.04
N ASP A 46 0.35 -19.55 21.94
CA ASP A 46 -1.09 -19.34 21.81
C ASP A 46 -1.31 -17.86 21.43
N VAL A 47 -1.74 -17.61 20.20
CA VAL A 47 -1.76 -16.27 19.60
C VAL A 47 -3.17 -15.72 19.58
N THR A 48 -3.36 -14.50 20.08
CA THR A 48 -4.60 -13.73 19.90
C THR A 48 -4.31 -12.48 19.07
N LEU A 49 -5.02 -12.31 17.96
CA LEU A 49 -4.92 -11.16 17.06
C LEU A 49 -6.04 -10.16 17.38
N TYR A 50 -5.66 -8.93 17.70
CA TYR A 50 -6.58 -7.82 17.95
C TYR A 50 -6.63 -6.85 16.77
N GLU A 51 -7.83 -6.44 16.41
CA GLU A 51 -8.07 -5.43 15.39
C GLU A 51 -9.25 -4.53 15.76
N SER A 52 -9.05 -3.23 15.61
CA SER A 52 -10.04 -2.19 15.86
C SER A 52 -11.18 -2.16 14.83
N ALA A 53 -10.88 -2.48 13.56
CA ALA A 53 -11.87 -2.59 12.50
C ALA A 53 -12.69 -3.88 12.64
N PRO A 54 -13.94 -3.92 12.11
CA PRO A 54 -14.79 -5.12 12.13
C PRO A 54 -14.29 -6.26 11.23
N THR A 55 -13.19 -6.04 10.50
CA THR A 55 -12.51 -7.00 9.63
C THR A 55 -11.00 -6.73 9.70
N TYR A 56 -10.18 -7.45 8.94
CA TYR A 56 -8.74 -7.21 8.89
C TYR A 56 -8.43 -5.77 8.50
N GLY A 57 -7.56 -5.10 9.25
CA GLY A 57 -7.13 -3.73 9.01
C GLY A 57 -6.49 -3.55 7.63
N MET A 58 -5.82 -4.58 7.09
CA MET A 58 -5.28 -4.55 5.72
C MET A 58 -6.37 -4.45 4.64
N SER A 59 -7.55 -5.04 4.87
CA SER A 59 -8.71 -5.07 3.97
C SER A 59 -9.89 -4.21 4.44
N ALA A 60 -9.73 -3.40 5.49
CA ALA A 60 -10.83 -2.66 6.11
C ALA A 60 -11.40 -1.54 5.21
N GLY A 61 -10.61 -1.08 4.24
CA GLY A 61 -11.05 -0.14 3.21
C GLY A 61 -11.54 -0.79 1.92
N ASP A 62 -11.44 -2.12 1.78
CA ASP A 62 -11.79 -2.80 0.54
C ASP A 62 -13.31 -2.66 0.28
N LEU A 63 -13.66 -2.42 -0.98
CA LEU A 63 -15.04 -2.26 -1.40
C LEU A 63 -15.43 -3.37 -2.35
N GLU A 64 -16.62 -3.92 -2.16
CA GLU A 64 -17.24 -4.82 -3.13
C GLU A 64 -18.13 -3.99 -4.04
N VAL A 65 -17.84 -4.02 -5.33
CA VAL A 65 -18.60 -3.31 -6.36
C VAL A 65 -19.31 -4.33 -7.24
N PRO A 66 -20.64 -4.24 -7.39
CA PRO A 66 -21.37 -5.11 -8.28
C PRO A 66 -20.80 -5.06 -9.70
N CYS A 67 -20.59 -6.23 -10.30
CA CYS A 67 -20.04 -6.26 -11.66
C CYS A 67 -21.07 -5.71 -12.66
N GLY A 68 -20.74 -4.62 -13.35
CA GLY A 68 -21.62 -3.96 -14.33
C GLY A 68 -21.73 -4.68 -15.68
N CYS A 69 -21.40 -5.97 -15.76
CA CYS A 69 -21.40 -6.72 -17.02
C CYS A 69 -22.81 -7.23 -17.38
N GLN A 70 -23.17 -7.22 -18.68
CA GLN A 70 -24.48 -7.71 -19.15
C GLN A 70 -24.73 -9.19 -18.77
N ARG A 71 -23.66 -10.00 -18.67
CA ARG A 71 -23.72 -11.42 -18.27
C ARG A 71 -24.11 -11.61 -16.80
N CYS A 72 -23.68 -10.67 -15.95
CA CYS A 72 -23.85 -10.62 -14.52
C CYS A 72 -25.24 -10.10 -14.13
N ALA A 73 -25.76 -9.13 -14.90
CA ALA A 73 -27.10 -8.58 -14.71
C ALA A 73 -28.24 -9.57 -15.02
N ALA A 74 -27.95 -10.65 -15.76
CA ALA A 74 -28.91 -11.70 -16.10
C ALA A 74 -29.01 -12.80 -15.02
N THR A 75 -28.09 -12.83 -14.05
CA THR A 75 -28.01 -13.84 -12.99
C THR A 75 -28.10 -13.16 -11.62
N SER A 76 -29.31 -12.75 -11.24
CA SER A 76 -29.59 -12.39 -9.84
C SER A 76 -29.35 -13.64 -8.95
N PRO A 77 -28.59 -13.57 -7.85
CA PRO A 77 -28.42 -14.72 -6.98
C PRO A 77 -29.71 -14.97 -6.17
N PRO A 78 -30.12 -16.22 -5.92
CA PRO A 78 -31.05 -16.50 -4.84
C PRO A 78 -30.38 -16.15 -3.50
N LYS A 79 -31.16 -15.58 -2.58
CA LYS A 79 -30.70 -15.23 -1.23
C LYS A 79 -30.19 -16.47 -0.50
N SER A 80 -29.10 -16.29 0.26
CA SER A 80 -28.52 -17.18 1.29
C SER A 80 -27.77 -18.44 0.82
N THR A 81 -26.44 -18.34 0.70
CA THR A 81 -25.50 -19.40 1.15
C THR A 81 -24.08 -18.82 1.30
N PRO A 82 -23.28 -19.23 2.31
CA PRO A 82 -21.90 -18.78 2.46
C PRO A 82 -21.00 -19.56 1.48
N ALA A 83 -20.22 -18.86 0.65
CA ALA A 83 -19.34 -19.48 -0.33
C ALA A 83 -18.04 -19.98 0.34
N THR A 84 -17.87 -21.30 0.44
CA THR A 84 -16.59 -21.96 0.70
C THR A 84 -15.68 -21.83 -0.52
N ALA A 85 -14.48 -21.29 -0.30
CA ALA A 85 -13.50 -20.96 -1.31
C ALA A 85 -12.65 -22.18 -1.72
N THR A 86 -12.91 -22.82 -2.88
CA THR A 86 -11.91 -23.71 -3.52
C THR A 86 -12.16 -24.03 -5.01
N THR A 87 -12.42 -23.06 -5.89
CA THR A 87 -12.26 -23.28 -7.34
C THR A 87 -11.89 -21.97 -8.05
N LEU A 88 -10.82 -21.97 -8.85
CA LEU A 88 -10.48 -20.87 -9.74
C LEU A 88 -11.56 -20.74 -10.83
N ALA A 89 -12.25 -19.59 -10.79
CA ALA A 89 -13.40 -19.15 -11.60
C ALA A 89 -14.73 -19.88 -11.32
N PRO A 90 -15.70 -19.18 -10.69
CA PRO A 90 -17.00 -19.03 -11.35
C PRO A 90 -17.65 -17.64 -11.12
N ASP A 91 -18.35 -17.17 -12.17
CA ASP A 91 -19.42 -16.17 -12.15
C ASP A 91 -19.16 -14.80 -11.49
N HIS A 92 -18.86 -13.82 -12.35
CA HIS A 92 -18.80 -12.39 -12.03
C HIS A 92 -20.09 -11.90 -11.35
N VAL A 93 -20.10 -11.76 -10.03
CA VAL A 93 -21.18 -11.07 -9.31
C VAL A 93 -20.64 -9.81 -8.60
N GLN A 94 -19.38 -9.80 -8.15
CA GLN A 94 -18.77 -8.70 -7.40
C GLN A 94 -17.28 -8.55 -7.77
N GLU A 95 -16.83 -7.33 -8.09
CA GLU A 95 -15.41 -6.97 -8.18
C GLU A 95 -14.98 -6.39 -6.83
N ARG A 96 -13.86 -6.88 -6.27
CA ARG A 96 -13.30 -6.33 -5.03
C ARG A 96 -12.22 -5.30 -5.37
N ILE A 97 -12.39 -4.09 -4.85
CA ILE A 97 -11.51 -2.97 -5.06
C ILE A 97 -10.73 -2.70 -3.77
N ASP A 98 -9.42 -2.95 -3.80
CA ASP A 98 -8.55 -2.62 -2.68
C ASP A 98 -8.44 -1.08 -2.54
N SER A 99 -8.74 -0.56 -1.35
CA SER A 99 -8.63 0.88 -1.04
C SER A 99 -7.82 1.09 0.26
N PRO A 100 -6.67 1.80 0.20
CA PRO A 100 -6.02 2.34 -1.00
C PRO A 100 -5.50 1.23 -1.91
N LEU A 101 -5.22 1.59 -3.16
CA LEU A 101 -4.68 0.68 -4.15
C LEU A 101 -3.42 -0.05 -3.65
N ARG A 102 -3.39 -1.37 -3.79
CA ARG A 102 -2.27 -2.22 -3.33
C ARG A 102 -1.48 -2.75 -4.53
N LEU A 103 -0.36 -2.11 -4.81
CA LEU A 103 0.57 -2.54 -5.85
C LEU A 103 1.94 -2.81 -5.26
N PHE A 104 2.64 -3.76 -5.87
CA PHE A 104 4.02 -4.08 -5.52
C PHE A 104 4.82 -4.38 -6.77
N SER A 105 6.14 -4.32 -6.66
CA SER A 105 7.07 -4.68 -7.73
C SER A 105 8.07 -5.71 -7.26
N GLU A 106 8.46 -6.61 -8.16
CA GLU A 106 9.40 -7.70 -7.87
C GLU A 106 10.77 -7.17 -7.43
N GLY A 107 11.25 -6.07 -8.03
CA GLY A 107 12.56 -5.48 -7.70
C GLY A 107 12.62 -4.80 -6.33
N TYR A 108 11.51 -4.22 -5.86
CA TYR A 108 11.48 -3.48 -4.59
C TYR A 108 11.02 -4.34 -3.41
N TYR A 109 10.12 -5.31 -3.62
CA TYR A 109 9.52 -6.14 -2.56
C TYR A 109 9.83 -7.65 -2.69
N PRO A 110 11.11 -8.06 -2.66
CA PRO A 110 11.48 -9.47 -2.85
C PRO A 110 10.93 -10.38 -1.75
N THR A 111 10.97 -9.94 -0.48
CA THR A 111 10.45 -10.71 0.66
C THR A 111 8.93 -10.88 0.60
N LEU A 112 8.20 -9.85 0.17
CA LEU A 112 6.75 -9.95 -0.02
C LEU A 112 6.41 -10.96 -1.11
N LEU A 113 7.17 -10.95 -2.21
CA LEU A 113 6.97 -11.88 -3.31
C LEU A 113 7.24 -13.33 -2.89
N GLN A 114 8.27 -13.56 -2.08
CA GLN A 114 8.54 -14.86 -1.47
C GLN A 114 7.39 -15.29 -0.55
N LEU A 115 6.89 -14.39 0.30
CA LEU A 115 5.73 -14.66 1.16
C LEU A 115 4.50 -15.04 0.33
N TYR A 116 4.18 -14.29 -0.73
CA TYR A 116 3.02 -14.59 -1.57
C TYR A 116 3.17 -15.90 -2.35
N ARG A 117 4.39 -16.23 -2.80
CA ARG A 117 4.68 -17.55 -3.39
C ARG A 117 4.49 -18.68 -2.38
N HIS A 118 5.00 -18.52 -1.15
CA HIS A 118 4.82 -19.46 -0.04
C HIS A 118 3.34 -19.69 0.31
N LEU A 119 2.57 -18.61 0.35
CA LEU A 119 1.13 -18.65 0.62
C LEU A 119 0.29 -19.08 -0.60
N GLN A 120 0.92 -19.31 -1.76
CA GLN A 120 0.24 -19.62 -3.02
C GLN A 120 -0.87 -18.59 -3.35
N VAL A 121 -0.56 -17.30 -3.16
CA VAL A 121 -1.43 -16.18 -3.54
C VAL A 121 -1.25 -15.93 -5.04
N PRO A 122 -2.33 -15.83 -5.83
CA PRO A 122 -2.23 -15.48 -7.25
C PRO A 122 -1.73 -14.04 -7.40
N ILE A 123 -0.80 -13.82 -8.33
CA ILE A 123 -0.24 -12.50 -8.64
C ILE A 123 -0.42 -12.23 -10.13
N ALA A 124 -0.87 -11.04 -10.48
CA ALA A 124 -1.03 -10.63 -11.87
C ALA A 124 -0.31 -9.31 -12.17
N PRO A 125 0.22 -9.14 -13.40
CA PRO A 125 0.73 -7.87 -13.85
C PRO A 125 -0.41 -6.85 -14.03
N VAL A 126 -0.13 -5.59 -13.72
CA VAL A 126 -1.01 -4.45 -13.91
C VAL A 126 -0.33 -3.42 -14.79
N ASN A 127 -1.09 -2.84 -15.70
CA ASN A 127 -0.62 -1.69 -16.46
C ASN A 127 -0.57 -0.45 -15.54
N PHE A 128 0.64 -0.03 -15.17
CA PHE A 128 0.88 1.13 -14.30
C PHE A 128 1.45 2.33 -15.08
N THR A 129 0.84 2.60 -16.23
CA THR A 129 1.01 3.84 -16.99
C THR A 129 0.22 4.99 -16.36
N PHE A 130 0.68 6.23 -16.56
CA PHE A 130 0.09 7.45 -16.02
C PHE A 130 -0.51 8.34 -17.10
N SER A 131 -1.60 9.03 -16.79
CA SER A 131 -2.11 10.19 -17.51
C SER A 131 -1.96 11.40 -16.60
N LEU A 132 -1.28 12.43 -17.06
CA LEU A 132 -0.96 13.64 -16.31
C LEU A 132 -1.72 14.81 -16.96
N SER A 133 -2.46 15.61 -16.21
CA SER A 133 -3.22 16.72 -16.77
C SER A 133 -3.38 17.88 -15.78
N THR A 134 -3.79 19.03 -16.27
CA THR A 134 -4.27 20.13 -15.43
C THR A 134 -5.79 20.18 -15.40
N LEU A 135 -6.36 20.77 -14.35
CA LEU A 135 -7.76 21.06 -14.20
C LEU A 135 -8.00 22.52 -14.61
N THR A 136 -9.09 22.74 -15.33
CA THR A 136 -9.65 24.06 -15.61
C THR A 136 -10.19 24.71 -14.33
N ASP A 137 -10.46 26.02 -14.33
CA ASP A 137 -11.08 26.72 -13.20
C ASP A 137 -12.42 26.11 -12.75
N LYS A 138 -13.09 25.39 -13.65
CA LYS A 138 -14.34 24.66 -13.40
C LYS A 138 -14.11 23.23 -12.84
N GLY A 139 -12.87 22.84 -12.58
CA GLY A 139 -12.51 21.54 -12.00
C GLY A 139 -12.60 20.35 -12.97
N ALA A 140 -12.73 20.61 -14.28
CA ALA A 140 -12.69 19.59 -15.33
C ALA A 140 -11.28 19.49 -15.91
N ILE A 141 -10.86 18.29 -16.35
CA ILE A 141 -9.57 18.07 -17.01
C ILE A 141 -9.47 18.93 -18.27
N ASP A 142 -8.39 19.71 -18.39
CA ASP A 142 -8.07 20.45 -19.61
C ASP A 142 -7.47 19.49 -20.65
N PRO A 143 -8.14 19.24 -21.80
CA PRO A 143 -7.62 18.36 -22.83
C PRO A 143 -6.28 18.83 -23.43
N ALA A 144 -5.99 20.13 -23.38
CA ALA A 144 -4.77 20.69 -23.97
C ALA A 144 -3.50 20.31 -23.20
N THR A 145 -3.63 19.97 -21.91
CA THR A 145 -2.53 19.70 -20.99
C THR A 145 -2.33 18.22 -20.67
N ILE A 146 -3.13 17.33 -21.27
CA ILE A 146 -2.99 15.89 -21.09
C ILE A 146 -1.66 15.41 -21.66
N VAL A 147 -0.86 14.79 -20.79
CA VAL A 147 0.36 14.07 -21.10
C VAL A 147 0.19 12.65 -20.57
N THR A 148 0.01 11.67 -21.45
CA THR A 148 0.01 10.28 -20.99
C THR A 148 1.42 9.71 -21.02
N THR A 149 1.65 8.59 -20.37
CA THR A 149 2.90 7.83 -20.44
C THR A 149 2.56 6.42 -20.90
N ASP A 150 3.41 5.87 -21.74
CA ASP A 150 3.32 4.49 -22.22
C ASP A 150 4.59 3.74 -21.86
N ILE A 151 4.43 2.47 -21.51
CA ILE A 151 5.56 1.58 -21.29
C ILE A 151 6.00 1.05 -22.65
N VAL A 152 7.02 1.66 -23.23
CA VAL A 152 7.62 1.24 -24.48
C VAL A 152 8.66 0.15 -24.20
N ARG A 153 8.32 -1.09 -24.56
CA ARG A 153 9.28 -2.21 -24.59
C ARG A 153 10.19 -2.06 -25.81
N LEU A 154 11.39 -1.54 -25.61
CA LEU A 154 12.41 -1.44 -26.64
C LEU A 154 13.05 -2.80 -26.94
N THR A 155 13.18 -3.66 -25.93
CA THR A 155 13.63 -5.05 -26.07
C THR A 155 12.89 -5.96 -25.08
N ALA A 156 13.14 -7.27 -25.13
CA ALA A 156 12.62 -8.22 -24.14
C ALA A 156 12.97 -7.83 -22.69
N SER A 157 14.09 -7.11 -22.50
CA SER A 157 14.67 -6.77 -21.20
C SER A 157 14.61 -5.28 -20.83
N LEU A 158 14.20 -4.40 -21.76
CA LEU A 158 14.21 -2.94 -21.58
C LEU A 158 12.82 -2.34 -21.87
N SER A 159 12.16 -1.85 -20.83
CA SER A 159 10.86 -1.17 -20.92
C SER A 159 10.98 0.27 -20.43
N LEU A 160 10.82 1.31 -21.25
CA LEU A 160 10.87 2.69 -20.76
C LEU A 160 9.45 3.24 -20.58
N LEU A 161 9.20 3.89 -19.45
CA LEU A 161 8.00 4.71 -19.28
C LEU A 161 8.24 6.05 -20.01
N LEU A 162 7.60 6.24 -21.16
CA LEU A 162 7.77 7.40 -22.03
C LEU A 162 6.47 8.21 -22.12
N PRO A 163 6.51 9.54 -21.93
CA PRO A 163 5.35 10.39 -22.19
C PRO A 163 4.90 10.33 -23.66
N THR A 164 3.60 10.15 -23.94
CA THR A 164 3.00 10.12 -25.29
C THR A 164 2.95 11.49 -25.97
N ALA A 165 3.39 12.56 -25.30
CA ALA A 165 3.61 13.88 -25.90
C ALA A 165 4.68 13.89 -27.03
N LEU A 166 5.12 12.71 -27.47
CA LEU A 166 5.99 12.40 -28.61
C LEU A 166 5.56 13.04 -29.95
N ILE A 167 4.30 13.49 -30.08
CA ILE A 167 3.74 14.06 -31.32
C ILE A 167 3.75 15.61 -31.32
N ARG A 168 4.20 16.29 -30.25
CA ARG A 168 4.31 17.76 -30.22
C ARG A 168 5.77 18.26 -30.35
N PRO A 169 6.09 19.20 -31.27
CA PRO A 169 7.47 19.64 -31.55
C PRO A 169 8.26 20.18 -30.34
N TRP A 170 7.57 20.72 -29.33
CA TRP A 170 8.18 21.33 -28.14
C TRP A 170 8.75 20.29 -27.14
N SER A 171 8.35 19.01 -27.23
CA SER A 171 8.75 17.94 -26.28
C SER A 171 10.00 17.15 -26.67
N GLN A 172 10.39 17.14 -27.96
CA GLN A 172 11.47 16.27 -28.44
C GLN A 172 12.87 16.70 -27.97
N ARG A 173 13.13 18.00 -27.79
CA ARG A 173 14.39 18.50 -27.19
C ARG A 173 14.51 18.19 -25.70
N ASN A 174 13.39 18.12 -24.97
CA ASN A 174 13.40 17.84 -23.53
C ASN A 174 13.57 16.34 -23.23
N MET A 175 13.20 15.44 -24.15
CA MET A 175 13.27 14.00 -23.90
C MET A 175 14.70 13.47 -23.74
N PHE A 176 15.66 13.96 -24.54
CA PHE A 176 17.07 13.60 -24.35
C PHE A 176 17.55 14.00 -22.95
N THR A 177 17.15 15.19 -22.48
CA THR A 177 17.47 15.67 -21.13
C THR A 177 16.82 14.78 -20.05
N LEU A 178 15.52 14.47 -20.18
CA LEU A 178 14.80 13.60 -19.25
C LEU A 178 15.43 12.20 -19.16
N MET A 179 15.71 11.58 -20.33
CA MET A 179 16.28 10.24 -20.38
C MET A 179 17.73 10.22 -19.90
N ARG A 180 18.54 11.21 -20.28
CA ARG A 180 19.91 11.37 -19.78
C ARG A 180 19.92 11.46 -18.26
N ASP A 181 19.09 12.32 -17.69
CA ASP A 181 19.06 12.56 -16.25
C ASP A 181 18.46 11.36 -15.49
N LYS A 182 17.43 10.70 -16.02
CA LYS A 182 16.90 9.44 -15.48
C LYS A 182 17.98 8.36 -15.46
N LEU A 183 18.68 8.14 -16.57
CA LEU A 183 19.76 7.16 -16.66
C LEU A 183 20.93 7.52 -15.75
N ARG A 184 21.28 8.81 -15.65
CA ARG A 184 22.33 9.31 -14.75
C ARG A 184 21.98 9.00 -13.29
N MET A 185 20.75 9.28 -12.87
CA MET A 185 20.30 8.98 -11.51
C MET A 185 20.26 7.47 -11.25
N SER A 186 19.73 6.67 -12.19
CA SER A 186 19.67 5.22 -12.03
C SER A 186 21.06 4.57 -11.99
N ARG A 187 22.03 5.06 -12.77
CA ARG A 187 23.43 4.60 -12.71
C ARG A 187 24.08 4.98 -11.38
N ALA A 188 23.92 6.22 -10.92
CA ALA A 188 24.45 6.67 -9.63
C ALA A 188 23.86 5.85 -8.47
N ALA A 189 22.54 5.67 -8.47
CA ALA A 189 21.82 4.88 -7.47
C ALA A 189 22.27 3.41 -7.47
N ALA A 190 22.37 2.78 -8.64
CA ALA A 190 22.86 1.41 -8.77
C ALA A 190 24.31 1.27 -8.29
N HIS A 191 25.19 2.21 -8.63
CA HIS A 191 26.57 2.22 -8.18
C HIS A 191 26.69 2.34 -6.65
N LEU A 192 25.99 3.31 -6.04
CA LEU A 192 25.97 3.50 -4.59
C LEU A 192 25.43 2.27 -3.85
N ARG A 193 24.44 1.59 -4.44
CA ARG A 193 23.89 0.35 -3.89
C ARG A 193 24.88 -0.80 -3.99
N ALA A 194 25.49 -1.00 -5.16
CA ALA A 194 26.47 -2.06 -5.41
C ALA A 194 27.71 -1.94 -4.52
N THR A 195 28.17 -0.71 -4.26
CA THR A 195 29.31 -0.42 -3.37
C THR A 195 28.93 -0.30 -1.90
N ARG A 196 27.65 -0.48 -1.55
CA ARG A 196 27.09 -0.30 -0.19
C ARG A 196 27.31 1.10 0.41
N GLN A 197 27.44 2.11 -0.44
CA GLN A 197 27.68 3.50 -0.07
C GLN A 197 26.41 4.37 -0.01
N LEU A 198 25.20 3.81 -0.17
CA LEU A 198 23.96 4.60 -0.03
C LEU A 198 23.85 5.39 1.29
N HIS A 199 24.47 4.90 2.37
CA HIS A 199 24.48 5.54 3.68
C HIS A 199 25.32 6.84 3.72
N THR A 200 26.21 7.06 2.74
CA THR A 200 27.01 8.29 2.63
C THR A 200 26.19 9.44 2.07
N VAL A 201 25.08 9.16 1.38
CA VAL A 201 24.16 10.19 0.89
C VAL A 201 23.42 10.81 2.06
N ARG A 202 23.61 12.12 2.25
CA ARG A 202 22.94 12.94 3.27
C ARG A 202 22.00 13.94 2.62
N GLY A 203 21.12 14.51 3.43
CA GLY A 203 20.23 15.57 3.00
C GLY A 203 18.96 15.09 2.29
N THR A 204 18.24 16.08 1.78
CA THR A 204 16.95 15.94 1.09
C THR A 204 17.13 15.68 -0.40
N LEU A 205 16.08 15.18 -1.06
CA LEU A 205 16.05 15.04 -2.51
C LEU A 205 16.32 16.38 -3.20
N ARG A 206 15.74 17.48 -2.67
CA ARG A 206 15.92 18.85 -3.13
C ARG A 206 17.40 19.25 -3.21
N GLU A 207 18.14 19.03 -2.13
CA GLU A 207 19.58 19.32 -2.06
C GLU A 207 20.36 18.44 -3.03
N TYR A 208 20.04 17.15 -3.08
CA TYR A 208 20.74 16.20 -3.94
C TYR A 208 20.60 16.56 -5.42
N VAL A 209 19.37 16.87 -5.88
CA VAL A 209 19.15 17.18 -7.31
C VAL A 209 19.80 18.49 -7.73
N ALA A 210 19.85 19.47 -6.81
CA ALA A 210 20.54 20.74 -7.03
C ALA A 210 22.07 20.56 -7.07
N GLN A 211 22.64 19.86 -6.09
CA GLN A 211 24.08 19.63 -5.98
C GLN A 211 24.66 18.90 -7.20
N HIS A 212 23.90 17.96 -7.77
CA HIS A 212 24.33 17.14 -8.89
C HIS A 212 23.87 17.68 -10.25
N GLY A 213 23.28 18.87 -10.29
CA GLY A 213 22.87 19.56 -11.52
C GLY A 213 21.88 18.75 -12.37
N TYR A 214 20.82 18.22 -11.75
CA TYR A 214 19.69 17.63 -12.50
C TYR A 214 18.82 18.72 -13.10
N SER A 215 18.33 18.50 -14.32
CA SER A 215 17.48 19.47 -15.01
C SER A 215 16.14 19.63 -14.30
N ARG A 216 15.59 20.86 -14.35
CA ARG A 216 14.23 21.13 -13.87
C ARG A 216 13.20 20.27 -14.59
N ALA A 217 13.34 20.09 -15.90
CA ALA A 217 12.48 19.20 -16.68
C ALA A 217 12.45 17.78 -16.06
N TYR A 218 13.60 17.19 -15.73
CA TYR A 218 13.63 15.87 -15.10
C TYR A 218 12.96 15.84 -13.73
N VAL A 219 13.27 16.82 -12.88
CA VAL A 219 12.74 16.89 -11.53
C VAL A 219 11.23 17.11 -11.53
N ASP A 220 10.76 18.07 -12.32
CA ASP A 220 9.40 18.59 -12.24
C ASP A 220 8.41 17.85 -13.13
N ASP A 221 8.87 17.32 -14.27
CA ASP A 221 7.99 16.66 -15.25
C ASP A 221 7.98 15.14 -15.13
N LEU A 222 8.98 14.54 -14.44
CA LEU A 222 9.10 13.09 -14.35
C LEU A 222 9.30 12.60 -12.92
N LEU A 223 10.36 13.05 -12.23
CA LEU A 223 10.76 12.48 -10.95
C LEU A 223 9.73 12.75 -9.84
N VAL A 224 9.41 14.01 -9.59
CA VAL A 224 8.49 14.39 -8.52
C VAL A 224 7.08 13.90 -8.78
N PRO A 225 6.47 14.08 -9.98
CA PRO A 225 5.14 13.53 -10.24
C PRO A 225 5.06 12.01 -10.04
N THR A 226 6.07 11.26 -10.47
CA THR A 226 6.09 9.79 -10.28
C THR A 226 6.11 9.41 -8.79
N LEU A 227 6.95 10.08 -7.99
CA LEU A 227 7.06 9.82 -6.56
C LEU A 227 5.83 10.30 -5.79
N ALA A 228 5.28 11.47 -6.14
CA ALA A 228 4.07 12.03 -5.56
C ALA A 228 2.89 11.05 -5.68
N VAL A 229 2.74 10.44 -6.86
CA VAL A 229 1.71 9.41 -7.09
C VAL A 229 2.00 8.13 -6.31
N ALA A 230 3.25 7.68 -6.28
CA ALA A 230 3.62 6.45 -5.59
C ALA A 230 3.48 6.54 -4.07
N MET A 231 3.62 7.74 -3.51
CA MET A 231 3.67 8.00 -2.07
C MET A 231 2.48 8.79 -1.55
N SER A 232 1.53 9.17 -2.43
CA SER A 232 0.40 10.05 -2.11
C SER A 232 0.86 11.31 -1.38
N ALA A 233 1.89 11.97 -1.92
CA ALA A 233 2.58 13.09 -1.28
C ALA A 233 2.60 14.31 -2.20
N THR A 234 2.53 15.50 -1.59
CA THR A 234 2.79 16.77 -2.28
C THR A 234 4.24 16.84 -2.77
N ARG A 235 4.53 17.75 -3.71
CA ARG A 235 5.90 17.98 -4.16
C ARG A 235 6.87 18.29 -3.04
N ASP A 236 6.51 19.20 -2.15
CA ASP A 236 7.46 19.64 -1.12
C ASP A 236 7.79 18.48 -0.20
N GLN A 237 6.79 17.68 0.19
CA GLN A 237 7.04 16.42 0.90
C GLN A 237 7.98 15.51 0.12
N VAL A 238 7.78 15.29 -1.19
CA VAL A 238 8.68 14.47 -2.02
C VAL A 238 10.09 15.04 -2.09
N LEU A 239 10.24 16.35 -2.26
CA LEU A 239 11.53 17.01 -2.34
C LEU A 239 12.27 17.02 -1.01
N ASP A 240 11.55 17.02 0.10
CA ASP A 240 12.11 17.02 1.44
C ASP A 240 12.37 15.58 1.95
N MET A 241 12.00 14.55 1.17
CA MET A 241 12.35 13.16 1.49
C MET A 241 13.87 12.96 1.52
N PRO A 242 14.37 12.05 2.38
CA PRO A 242 15.79 11.71 2.40
C PRO A 242 16.26 11.23 1.02
N ALA A 243 17.26 11.89 0.43
CA ALA A 243 17.78 11.55 -0.90
C ALA A 243 18.21 10.08 -1.00
N ARG A 244 18.79 9.55 0.09
CA ARG A 244 19.17 8.13 0.21
C ARG A 244 18.01 7.17 -0.06
N ALA A 245 16.80 7.49 0.40
CA ALA A 245 15.63 6.63 0.26
C ALA A 245 15.13 6.65 -1.18
N VAL A 246 15.10 7.83 -1.79
CA VAL A 246 14.71 8.01 -3.20
C VAL A 246 15.70 7.31 -4.15
N LEU A 247 17.00 7.39 -3.86
CA LEU A 247 18.03 6.67 -4.62
C LEU A 247 17.92 5.16 -4.43
N ASP A 248 17.70 4.65 -3.22
CA ASP A 248 17.50 3.21 -3.01
C ASP A 248 16.27 2.70 -3.77
N TRP A 249 15.16 3.46 -3.75
CA TRP A 249 13.98 3.19 -4.55
C TRP A 249 14.30 3.19 -6.06
N ASN A 250 15.01 4.20 -6.55
CA ASN A 250 15.37 4.30 -7.96
C ASN A 250 16.30 3.15 -8.42
N ALA A 251 17.21 2.69 -7.55
CA ALA A 251 18.09 1.55 -7.84
C ALA A 251 17.33 0.21 -7.95
N ARG A 252 16.22 0.07 -7.20
CA ARG A 252 15.41 -1.15 -7.11
C ARG A 252 14.26 -1.21 -8.08
N ILE A 253 13.93 -0.09 -8.71
CA ILE A 253 12.99 -0.03 -9.82
C ILE A 253 13.80 0.03 -11.09
N PRO A 254 14.26 -1.13 -11.61
CA PRO A 254 14.89 -1.15 -12.91
C PRO A 254 13.91 -0.62 -13.95
N VAL A 255 14.45 -0.24 -15.09
CA VAL A 255 13.70 0.12 -16.30
C VAL A 255 12.58 -0.92 -16.56
N ARG A 256 12.83 -2.20 -16.26
CA ARG A 256 11.83 -3.27 -16.29
C ARG A 256 10.97 -3.32 -15.00
N ASN A 257 10.06 -2.36 -14.80
CA ASN A 257 9.12 -2.42 -13.68
C ASN A 257 7.73 -2.88 -14.13
N THR A 258 7.41 -4.15 -13.89
CA THR A 258 6.03 -4.63 -13.97
C THR A 258 5.41 -4.43 -12.60
N ALA A 259 4.43 -3.52 -12.50
CA ALA A 259 3.60 -3.45 -11.31
C ALA A 259 2.75 -4.72 -11.21
N LEU A 260 2.64 -5.26 -10.00
CA LEU A 260 1.93 -6.48 -9.69
C LEU A 260 0.81 -6.18 -8.70
N THR A 261 -0.26 -6.96 -8.78
CA THR A 261 -1.40 -6.93 -7.85
C THR A 261 -1.84 -8.34 -7.48
N VAL A 262 -2.66 -8.45 -6.44
CA VAL A 262 -3.41 -9.66 -6.10
C VAL A 262 -4.82 -9.54 -6.70
N PRO A 263 -5.19 -10.31 -7.74
CA PRO A 263 -6.47 -10.13 -8.44
C PRO A 263 -7.71 -10.34 -7.56
N CYS A 264 -7.61 -11.23 -6.56
CA CYS A 264 -8.69 -11.49 -5.61
C CYS A 264 -8.70 -10.52 -4.42
N GLY A 265 -7.88 -9.46 -4.46
CA GLY A 265 -7.74 -8.48 -3.39
C GLY A 265 -6.93 -8.99 -2.20
N VAL A 266 -6.63 -8.08 -1.28
CA VAL A 266 -5.77 -8.38 -0.12
C VAL A 266 -6.44 -9.22 0.96
N ALA A 267 -7.77 -9.30 0.98
CA ALA A 267 -8.49 -10.19 1.91
C ALA A 267 -8.07 -11.66 1.78
N ALA A 268 -7.84 -12.14 0.54
CA ALA A 268 -7.36 -13.49 0.28
C ALA A 268 -5.96 -13.76 0.86
N VAL A 269 -5.15 -12.71 1.02
CA VAL A 269 -3.85 -12.77 1.71
C VAL A 269 -4.06 -12.86 3.22
N CYS A 270 -4.97 -12.04 3.76
CA CYS A 270 -5.30 -12.00 5.19
C CYS A 270 -5.83 -13.36 5.69
N GLU A 271 -6.70 -13.99 4.93
CA GLU A 271 -7.23 -15.33 5.23
C GLU A 271 -6.11 -16.37 5.29
N ARG A 272 -5.21 -16.39 4.29
CA ARG A 272 -4.07 -17.31 4.26
C ARG A 272 -3.10 -17.10 5.42
N LEU A 273 -2.86 -15.84 5.81
CA LEU A 273 -2.00 -15.49 6.94
C LEU A 273 -2.62 -15.83 8.29
N THR A 274 -3.93 -16.03 8.37
CA THR A 274 -4.62 -16.34 9.63
C THR A 274 -5.28 -17.71 9.62
N ARG A 275 -4.92 -18.59 8.68
CA ARG A 275 -5.49 -19.93 8.52
C ARG A 275 -5.28 -20.86 9.71
N PHE A 276 -4.28 -20.57 10.54
CA PHE A 276 -3.94 -21.35 11.74
C PHE A 276 -4.55 -20.78 13.03
N LEU A 277 -5.26 -19.66 12.94
CA LEU A 277 -5.96 -19.07 14.08
C LEU A 277 -7.43 -19.47 14.04
N THR A 278 -8.00 -19.77 15.21
CA THR A 278 -9.45 -19.98 15.37
C THR A 278 -10.23 -18.67 15.27
N ALA A 279 -11.56 -18.74 15.25
CA ALA A 279 -12.41 -17.55 15.25
C ALA A 279 -12.26 -16.74 16.55
N GLU A 280 -12.11 -17.42 17.69
CA GLU A 280 -11.98 -16.83 19.03
C GLU A 280 -10.63 -16.10 19.19
N GLN A 281 -9.59 -16.59 18.52
CA GLN A 281 -8.28 -15.95 18.47
C GLN A 281 -8.25 -14.70 17.58
N LYS A 282 -9.28 -14.47 16.75
CA LYS A 282 -9.41 -13.29 15.87
C LYS A 282 -10.41 -12.29 16.45
N ARG A 283 -9.92 -11.33 17.22
CA ARG A 283 -10.74 -10.32 17.92
C ARG A 283 -10.89 -9.05 17.08
N PHE A 284 -11.84 -9.07 16.14
CA PHE A 284 -12.21 -7.93 15.29
C PHE A 284 -13.24 -7.01 15.96
N GLY A 285 -13.20 -5.71 15.63
CA GLY A 285 -14.03 -4.68 16.23
C GLY A 285 -13.63 -4.35 17.68
N GLU A 286 -12.45 -4.79 18.10
CA GLU A 286 -11.99 -4.74 19.48
C GLU A 286 -10.74 -3.87 19.58
N SER A 287 -10.96 -2.57 19.67
CA SER A 287 -9.87 -1.61 19.86
C SER A 287 -9.22 -1.80 21.23
N VAL A 288 -7.92 -2.09 21.22
CA VAL A 288 -7.09 -2.10 22.44
C VAL A 288 -6.94 -0.66 22.92
N ARG A 289 -7.33 -0.44 24.18
CA ARG A 289 -7.32 0.88 24.83
C ARG A 289 -6.04 1.13 25.61
N GLY A 290 -5.43 0.07 26.13
CA GLY A 290 -4.19 0.15 26.88
C GLY A 290 -3.51 -1.20 27.01
N VAL A 291 -2.19 -1.14 27.22
CA VAL A 291 -1.37 -2.30 27.58
C VAL A 291 -0.69 -1.95 28.89
N ARG A 292 -0.81 -2.80 29.92
CA ARG A 292 -0.14 -2.63 31.22
C ARG A 292 0.75 -3.83 31.51
N TYR A 293 1.94 -3.60 32.05
CA TYR A 293 2.88 -4.63 32.44
C TYR A 293 2.89 -4.79 33.96
N ARG A 294 2.58 -5.99 34.44
CA ARG A 294 2.62 -6.38 35.85
C ARG A 294 3.99 -6.94 36.16
N ARG A 295 4.84 -6.14 36.82
CA ARG A 295 6.22 -6.52 37.16
C ARG A 295 6.30 -7.76 38.06
N GLU A 296 5.36 -7.89 39.00
CA GLU A 296 5.32 -8.99 39.98
C GLU A 296 5.14 -10.36 39.31
N SER A 297 4.30 -10.43 38.27
CA SER A 297 3.99 -11.65 37.55
C SER A 297 4.69 -11.76 36.19
N ALA A 298 5.39 -10.71 35.76
CA ALA A 298 5.99 -10.57 34.43
C ALA A 298 4.99 -10.79 33.27
N ILE A 299 3.75 -10.35 33.45
CA ILE A 299 2.64 -10.53 32.50
C ILE A 299 2.16 -9.17 31.97
N TYR A 300 1.70 -9.15 30.72
CA TYR A 300 1.00 -8.02 30.13
C TYR A 300 -0.52 -8.18 30.24
N GLU A 301 -1.20 -7.12 30.64
CA GLU A 301 -2.65 -6.97 30.56
C GLU A 301 -3.00 -6.11 29.34
N VAL A 302 -3.86 -6.62 28.48
CA VAL A 302 -4.37 -5.93 27.30
C VAL A 302 -5.84 -5.62 27.55
N GLU A 303 -6.16 -4.32 27.61
CA GLU A 303 -7.49 -3.80 27.94
C GLU A 303 -8.25 -3.43 26.67
N THR A 304 -9.48 -3.92 26.54
CA THR A 304 -10.43 -3.54 25.49
C THR A 304 -11.71 -2.98 26.10
N ALA A 305 -12.69 -2.60 25.27
CA ALA A 305 -14.02 -2.26 25.75
C ALA A 305 -14.78 -3.45 26.36
N ARG A 306 -14.44 -4.69 25.94
CA ARG A 306 -15.17 -5.90 26.30
C ARG A 306 -14.61 -6.54 27.57
N ASP A 307 -13.28 -6.62 27.67
CA ASP A 307 -12.59 -7.32 28.75
C ASP A 307 -11.13 -6.84 28.90
N THR A 308 -10.45 -7.41 29.90
CA THR A 308 -8.99 -7.37 30.03
C THR A 308 -8.45 -8.79 29.99
N GLN A 309 -7.47 -9.04 29.13
CA GLN A 309 -6.83 -10.36 28.96
C GLN A 309 -5.34 -10.29 29.27
N THR A 310 -4.77 -11.41 29.74
CA THR A 310 -3.37 -11.51 30.14
C THR A 310 -2.51 -12.30 29.15
N TYR A 311 -1.29 -11.83 28.90
CA TYR A 311 -0.37 -12.38 27.92
C TYR A 311 1.08 -12.40 28.44
N ASP A 312 1.84 -13.41 28.02
CA ASP A 312 3.29 -13.48 28.30
C ASP A 312 4.10 -12.54 27.40
N LEU A 313 3.56 -12.19 26.22
CA LEU A 313 4.16 -11.30 25.24
C LEU A 313 3.09 -10.45 24.54
N VAL A 314 3.46 -9.23 24.16
CA VAL A 314 2.64 -8.35 23.32
C VAL A 314 3.47 -7.86 22.15
N VAL A 315 2.93 -8.02 20.93
CA VAL A 315 3.49 -7.49 19.69
C VAL A 315 2.63 -6.32 19.23
N LEU A 316 3.25 -5.14 19.13
CA LEU A 316 2.61 -3.90 18.71
C LEU A 316 2.83 -3.73 17.21
N ALA A 317 1.82 -4.08 16.40
CA ALA A 317 1.82 -3.98 14.93
C ALA A 317 0.90 -2.85 14.45
N THR A 318 0.91 -1.72 15.17
CA THR A 318 0.11 -0.52 14.87
C THR A 318 1.02 0.65 14.45
N PRO A 319 0.48 1.71 13.80
CA PRO A 319 1.23 2.94 13.58
C PRO A 319 1.91 3.46 14.86
N ALA A 320 3.08 4.11 14.71
CA ALA A 320 3.90 4.61 15.81
C ALA A 320 3.11 5.48 16.80
N HIS A 321 2.27 6.41 16.34
CA HIS A 321 1.45 7.25 17.24
C HIS A 321 0.43 6.45 18.05
N ILE A 322 -0.15 5.38 17.48
CA ILE A 322 -1.06 4.48 18.22
C ILE A 322 -0.25 3.70 19.25
N THR A 323 0.88 3.13 18.85
CA THR A 323 1.79 2.40 19.73
C THR A 323 2.25 3.28 20.89
N ALA A 324 2.66 4.52 20.62
CA ALA A 324 3.09 5.48 21.65
C ALA A 324 2.04 5.67 22.74
N ARG A 325 0.76 5.84 22.36
CA ARG A 325 -0.35 5.92 23.33
C ARG A 325 -0.54 4.64 24.12
N LEU A 326 -0.45 3.47 23.46
CA LEU A 326 -0.61 2.18 24.12
C LEU A 326 0.49 1.88 25.14
N VAL A 327 1.71 2.37 24.91
CA VAL A 327 2.86 2.10 25.79
C VAL A 327 3.17 3.20 26.80
N ALA A 328 2.55 4.38 26.68
CA ALA A 328 2.82 5.54 27.55
C ALA A 328 2.66 5.22 29.04
N ASP A 329 1.62 4.44 29.40
CA ASP A 329 1.34 4.04 30.78
C ASP A 329 1.53 2.53 31.00
N CYS A 330 2.34 1.89 30.14
CA CYS A 330 2.51 0.43 30.19
C CYS A 330 3.31 -0.04 31.40
N GLY A 331 4.24 0.76 31.92
CA GLY A 331 5.06 0.39 33.08
C GLY A 331 6.12 -0.69 32.82
N ALA A 332 6.19 -1.21 31.59
CA ALA A 332 7.28 -2.06 31.12
C ALA A 332 8.60 -1.27 31.05
N PRO A 333 9.76 -1.93 31.23
CA PRO A 333 11.06 -1.28 31.06
C PRO A 333 11.17 -0.57 29.71
N HIS A 334 11.69 0.66 29.70
CA HIS A 334 11.86 1.51 28.51
C HIS A 334 10.58 1.89 27.74
N ALA A 335 9.38 1.58 28.25
CA ALA A 335 8.13 1.90 27.57
C ALA A 335 7.94 3.41 27.37
N ASN A 336 8.30 4.22 28.36
CA ASN A 336 8.18 5.68 28.31
C ASN A 336 9.16 6.29 27.31
N ASP A 337 10.41 5.80 27.28
CA ASP A 337 11.43 6.23 26.31
C ASP A 337 10.98 5.89 24.89
N LEU A 338 10.45 4.68 24.70
CA LEU A 338 9.88 4.24 23.43
C LEU A 338 8.69 5.12 23.02
N ALA A 339 7.77 5.42 23.94
CA ALA A 339 6.63 6.31 23.68
C ALA A 339 7.09 7.69 23.19
N SER A 340 8.11 8.24 23.85
CA SER A 340 8.72 9.53 23.47
C SER A 340 9.27 9.49 22.05
N VAL A 341 10.07 8.47 21.71
CA VAL A 341 10.64 8.32 20.35
C VAL A 341 9.53 8.18 19.30
N LEU A 342 8.52 7.35 19.57
CA LEU A 342 7.43 7.08 18.64
C LEU A 342 6.50 8.29 18.41
N ALA A 343 6.40 9.20 19.39
CA ALA A 343 5.60 10.42 19.27
C ALA A 343 6.13 11.43 18.23
N HIS A 344 7.41 11.30 17.81
CA HIS A 344 8.02 12.19 16.82
C HIS A 344 7.64 11.85 15.37
N PHE A 345 6.95 10.73 15.13
CA PHE A 345 6.52 10.37 13.78
C PHE A 345 5.33 11.24 13.36
N GLY A 346 5.53 12.05 12.32
CA GLY A 346 4.47 12.81 11.66
C GLY A 346 3.57 11.93 10.80
N TYR A 347 2.31 12.32 10.69
CA TYR A 347 1.30 11.65 9.87
C TYR A 347 0.52 12.66 9.05
N ASP A 348 0.35 12.38 7.77
CA ASP A 348 -0.51 13.15 6.87
C ASP A 348 -1.79 12.35 6.60
N PRO A 349 -2.97 12.90 6.91
CA PRO A 349 -4.22 12.21 6.61
C PRO A 349 -4.44 12.19 5.09
N VAL A 350 -4.89 11.05 4.56
CA VAL A 350 -5.27 10.92 3.14
C VAL A 350 -6.71 10.44 3.10
N ARG A 351 -7.56 11.13 2.33
CA ARG A 351 -8.95 10.71 2.13
C ARG A 351 -9.05 9.98 0.80
N VAL A 352 -9.38 8.70 0.79
CA VAL A 352 -9.64 7.98 -0.47
C VAL A 352 -11.14 7.96 -0.73
N VAL A 353 -11.56 8.37 -1.92
CA VAL A 353 -12.94 8.37 -2.39
C VAL A 353 -13.07 7.44 -3.58
N VAL A 354 -14.04 6.55 -3.55
CA VAL A 354 -14.32 5.60 -4.64
C VAL A 354 -15.65 5.98 -5.25
N HIS A 355 -15.71 6.14 -6.57
CA HIS A 355 -16.94 6.51 -7.26
C HIS A 355 -17.01 5.97 -8.69
N THR A 356 -18.22 5.96 -9.23
CA THR A 356 -18.52 5.51 -10.59
C THR A 356 -18.62 6.67 -11.60
N ASP A 357 -18.59 7.92 -11.14
CA ASP A 357 -18.59 9.10 -12.01
C ASP A 357 -17.25 9.27 -12.75
N THR A 358 -17.17 8.72 -13.95
CA THR A 358 -15.97 8.78 -14.78
C THR A 358 -15.73 10.16 -15.39
N ARG A 359 -16.76 11.01 -15.53
CA ARG A 359 -16.64 12.32 -16.20
C ARG A 359 -15.88 13.33 -15.36
N ALA A 360 -15.95 13.20 -14.03
CA ALA A 360 -15.29 14.12 -13.12
C ALA A 360 -13.76 13.90 -13.01
N VAL A 361 -13.25 12.72 -13.42
CA VAL A 361 -11.90 12.25 -13.04
C VAL A 361 -11.12 11.52 -14.13
N LEU A 362 -11.77 11.06 -15.20
CA LEU A 362 -11.07 10.47 -16.34
C LEU A 362 -11.09 11.45 -17.53
N PRO A 363 -10.05 11.43 -18.38
CA PRO A 363 -10.10 12.12 -19.66
C PRO A 363 -11.32 11.72 -20.49
N ALA A 364 -11.92 12.70 -21.18
CA ALA A 364 -13.07 12.45 -22.05
C ALA A 364 -12.74 11.50 -23.21
N ASP A 365 -11.50 11.56 -23.70
CA ASP A 365 -11.00 10.63 -24.72
C ASP A 365 -10.45 9.36 -24.05
N ALA A 366 -11.04 8.22 -24.41
CA ALA A 366 -10.63 6.91 -23.93
C ALA A 366 -9.17 6.58 -24.29
N ALA A 367 -8.63 7.14 -25.37
CA ALA A 367 -7.22 6.98 -25.76
C ALA A 367 -6.24 7.59 -24.74
N HIS A 368 -6.71 8.49 -23.88
CA HIS A 368 -5.90 9.13 -22.83
C HIS A 368 -6.07 8.52 -21.44
N VAL A 369 -6.97 7.55 -21.29
CA VAL A 369 -7.15 6.83 -20.04
C VAL A 369 -5.96 5.89 -19.83
N ARG A 370 -5.37 5.93 -18.64
CA ARG A 370 -4.26 5.07 -18.22
C ARG A 370 -4.61 4.42 -16.87
N GLY A 371 -3.81 3.42 -16.48
CA GLY A 371 -3.97 2.73 -15.19
C GLY A 371 -3.95 3.67 -13.98
N VAL A 372 -3.26 4.80 -14.09
CA VAL A 372 -3.34 5.92 -13.16
C VAL A 372 -3.52 7.22 -13.95
N VAL A 373 -4.35 8.13 -13.44
CA VAL A 373 -4.62 9.47 -13.95
C VAL A 373 -4.29 10.43 -12.80
N VAL A 374 -3.67 11.56 -13.09
CA VAL A 374 -3.27 12.56 -12.11
C VAL A 374 -3.64 13.91 -12.68
N SER A 375 -4.34 14.72 -11.89
CA SER A 375 -4.79 16.04 -12.32
C SER A 375 -4.52 17.09 -11.24
N SER A 376 -4.02 18.27 -11.63
CA SER A 376 -3.72 19.42 -10.72
C SER A 376 -4.35 20.72 -11.21
N ASN A 377 -4.71 21.68 -10.35
CA ASN A 377 -5.34 22.95 -10.76
C ASN A 377 -4.37 24.04 -11.22
N THR A 378 -3.05 23.84 -11.17
CA THR A 378 -2.08 24.83 -11.65
C THR A 378 -1.32 24.34 -12.88
N THR A 379 -1.05 25.27 -13.81
CA THR A 379 -0.10 25.11 -14.94
C THR A 379 1.35 25.22 -14.49
N GLU A 380 1.62 25.79 -13.32
CA GLU A 380 2.88 25.56 -12.60
C GLU A 380 2.96 24.07 -12.28
N THR A 381 3.93 23.42 -12.92
CA THR A 381 4.30 21.98 -12.87
C THR A 381 3.52 21.22 -11.82
N MET A 382 2.73 20.22 -12.21
CA MET A 382 1.80 19.40 -11.39
C MET A 382 2.26 19.05 -9.97
N ALA A 383 3.57 19.07 -9.75
CA ALA A 383 4.24 19.07 -8.47
C ALA A 383 3.75 20.18 -7.47
N ASN A 384 3.59 21.44 -7.86
CA ASN A 384 3.38 22.56 -6.92
C ASN A 384 1.96 22.69 -6.33
N ASP A 385 0.95 22.01 -6.86
CA ASP A 385 -0.43 22.15 -6.36
C ASP A 385 -0.71 21.19 -5.20
N PRO A 386 -1.07 21.68 -3.99
CA PRO A 386 -1.61 20.83 -2.92
C PRO A 386 -2.93 20.12 -3.27
N ARG A 387 -3.54 20.41 -4.43
CA ARG A 387 -4.85 19.90 -4.85
C ARG A 387 -4.73 18.92 -6.02
N GLN A 388 -3.96 17.85 -5.82
CA GLN A 388 -3.88 16.76 -6.80
C GLN A 388 -5.09 15.82 -6.67
N ARG A 389 -5.65 15.43 -7.82
CA ARG A 389 -6.58 14.29 -7.94
C ARG A 389 -5.82 13.16 -8.61
N ILE A 390 -5.59 12.07 -7.89
CA ILE A 390 -5.13 10.83 -8.51
C ILE A 390 -6.39 10.00 -8.80
N ALA A 391 -6.52 9.38 -9.95
CA ALA A 391 -7.64 8.52 -10.29
C ALA A 391 -7.14 7.23 -10.94
N ARG A 392 -7.77 6.09 -10.69
CA ARG A 392 -7.47 4.84 -11.42
C ARG A 392 -8.71 4.31 -12.11
N ALA A 393 -8.59 3.95 -13.38
CA ALA A 393 -9.58 3.13 -14.08
C ALA A 393 -9.46 1.65 -13.60
N ALA A 394 -10.45 1.19 -12.82
CA ALA A 394 -10.44 -0.12 -12.17
C ALA A 394 -10.56 -1.30 -13.14
N CYS A 395 -11.22 -1.13 -14.29
CA CYS A 395 -11.37 -2.17 -15.32
C CYS A 395 -10.10 -2.43 -16.15
N THR A 396 -9.00 -2.71 -15.46
CA THR A 396 -7.71 -3.08 -16.06
C THR A 396 -7.22 -4.46 -15.60
N LEU A 397 -8.04 -5.22 -14.87
CA LEU A 397 -7.74 -6.61 -14.54
C LEU A 397 -7.63 -7.46 -15.82
N PRO A 398 -6.54 -8.22 -16.02
CA PRO A 398 -6.39 -9.09 -17.17
C PRO A 398 -7.57 -10.06 -17.29
N GLY A 399 -8.33 -9.97 -18.38
CA GLY A 399 -9.47 -10.86 -18.65
C GLY A 399 -10.87 -10.29 -18.37
N CYS A 400 -11.02 -9.10 -17.74
CA CYS A 400 -12.35 -8.48 -17.70
C CYS A 400 -12.68 -7.82 -19.05
N SER A 401 -13.72 -8.35 -19.72
CA SER A 401 -14.31 -7.73 -20.92
C SER A 401 -15.23 -6.54 -20.60
N CYS A 402 -15.41 -6.24 -19.30
CA CYS A 402 -16.23 -5.15 -18.81
C CYS A 402 -15.55 -3.80 -19.10
N LYS A 403 -15.98 -3.10 -20.15
CA LYS A 403 -15.45 -1.77 -20.53
C LYS A 403 -15.96 -0.61 -19.63
N ARG A 404 -16.40 -0.86 -18.39
CA ARG A 404 -16.94 0.18 -17.49
C ARG A 404 -15.91 0.55 -16.43
N PRO A 405 -15.17 1.66 -16.58
CA PRO A 405 -14.16 2.02 -15.59
C PRO A 405 -14.81 2.47 -14.28
N THR A 406 -14.49 1.82 -13.16
CA THR A 406 -14.70 2.39 -11.82
C THR A 406 -13.51 3.28 -11.49
N ALA A 407 -13.74 4.46 -10.90
CA ALA A 407 -12.67 5.39 -10.57
C ALA A 407 -12.38 5.39 -9.05
N LEU A 408 -11.12 5.11 -8.71
CA LEU A 408 -10.59 5.27 -7.35
C LEU A 408 -9.84 6.59 -7.25
N VAL A 409 -10.23 7.49 -6.35
CA VAL A 409 -9.62 8.81 -6.20
C VAL A 409 -9.05 9.03 -4.80
N PRO A 410 -7.72 9.01 -4.59
CA PRO A 410 -7.12 9.64 -3.43
C PRO A 410 -7.32 11.16 -3.52
N ILE A 411 -8.03 11.71 -2.54
CA ILE A 411 -8.20 13.15 -2.29
C ILE A 411 -7.22 13.56 -1.18
N ASP A 412 -6.31 14.49 -1.50
CA ASP A 412 -5.50 15.20 -0.49
C ASP A 412 -6.42 16.11 0.36
N PRO A 413 -6.30 16.09 1.70
CA PRO A 413 -7.13 16.89 2.63
C PRO A 413 -7.01 18.42 2.48
N LYS A 414 -6.06 18.96 1.73
CA LYS A 414 -6.01 20.42 1.49
C LYS A 414 -7.18 20.96 0.64
N ILE A 415 -8.06 20.06 0.18
CA ILE A 415 -9.38 20.39 -0.37
C ILE A 415 -10.41 20.41 0.77
N GLY A 416 -10.67 21.59 1.32
CA GLY A 416 -11.93 21.86 2.01
C GLY A 416 -13.12 21.59 1.07
N PRO A 417 -14.30 21.22 1.59
CA PRO A 417 -15.43 20.78 0.77
C PRO A 417 -15.98 21.97 -0.02
N ARG A 418 -15.45 22.25 -1.21
CA ARG A 418 -16.32 22.78 -2.26
C ARG A 418 -17.14 21.59 -2.71
N ARG A 419 -18.42 21.61 -2.34
CA ARG A 419 -19.44 20.69 -2.83
C ARG A 419 -19.16 20.38 -4.29
N MET A 420 -18.71 19.17 -4.58
CA MET A 420 -19.13 18.55 -5.82
C MET A 420 -20.62 18.29 -5.60
N ASP A 421 -21.45 19.28 -5.93
CA ASP A 421 -22.89 19.09 -6.08
C ASP A 421 -23.05 18.19 -7.31
N VAL A 422 -22.79 16.89 -7.11
CA VAL A 422 -23.10 15.83 -8.05
C VAL A 422 -24.55 15.47 -7.76
N PRO A 423 -25.49 15.70 -8.69
CA PRO A 423 -26.87 15.29 -8.50
C PRO A 423 -26.90 13.76 -8.29
N GLY A 424 -27.30 13.31 -7.10
CA GLY A 424 -27.47 11.88 -6.78
C GLY A 424 -26.51 11.25 -5.77
N ALA A 425 -25.63 12.02 -5.10
CA ALA A 425 -24.87 11.49 -3.97
C ALA A 425 -25.80 11.13 -2.79
N CYS A 426 -26.02 9.83 -2.55
CA CYS A 426 -26.82 9.33 -1.46
C CYS A 426 -26.14 9.68 -0.12
N ALA A 427 -26.72 10.62 0.62
CA ALA A 427 -26.21 11.11 1.88
C ALA A 427 -26.51 10.12 3.02
N HIS A 428 -25.78 9.02 3.15
CA HIS A 428 -25.82 8.15 4.34
C HIS A 428 -24.40 7.82 4.80
N ALA A 429 -23.87 8.65 5.71
CA ALA A 429 -22.89 8.25 6.72
C ALA A 429 -22.70 9.39 7.74
N ARG A 430 -23.55 9.43 8.77
CA ARG A 430 -23.12 9.79 10.12
C ARG A 430 -22.99 8.48 10.88
N CYS A 431 -21.77 8.07 11.20
CA CYS A 431 -21.40 7.17 12.28
C CYS A 431 -19.92 7.41 12.57
#